data_AF-A0A9X2W309-F1
#
_entry.id   AF-A0A9X2W309-F1
#
_cell.length_a   1.000
_cell.length_b   1.000
_cell.length_c   1.000
_cell.angle_alpha   90.00
_cell.angle_beta   90.00
_cell.angle_gamma   90.00
#
_symmetry.space_group_name_H-M   'P 1'
#
loop_
_entity.id
_entity.type
_entity.pdbx_description
1 polymer ?
#
loop_
_entity_poly.entity_id
_entity_poly.type
_entity_poly.pdbx_seq_one_letter_code
_entity_poly.pdbx_strand_id
1 'polypeptide(L)'
;MQIVRTIAWFALLVVLLTFSFFNWKPVEVQIWDNLVLETKVPALVVVSFLLGLVPMWLIHRGVKWRLQRRIAGLETAARNVAMTPSSSASAPNATVQAPRPDPEPGDDALGRDEGTSARGPRLP
;
A
#
# COMPACT_ATOMS: atom_id res chain seq x y z
N MET A 1 14.45 -26.59 5.69
CA MET A 1 13.72 -26.29 6.95
C MET A 1 12.43 -27.09 7.15
N GLN A 2 11.93 -27.84 6.16
CA GLN A 2 10.65 -28.54 6.30
C GLN A 2 10.70 -29.71 7.30
N ILE A 3 11.79 -30.49 7.29
CA ILE A 3 12.04 -31.57 8.26
C ILE A 3 12.11 -31.02 9.69
N VAL A 4 12.87 -29.96 9.93
CA VAL A 4 12.98 -29.33 11.25
C VAL A 4 11.62 -28.86 11.74
N ARG A 5 10.84 -28.23 10.85
CA ARG A 5 9.48 -27.79 11.18
C ARG A 5 8.56 -28.97 11.50
N THR A 6 8.63 -30.07 10.75
CA THR A 6 7.80 -31.27 11.04
C THR A 6 8.21 -31.92 12.36
N ILE A 7 9.51 -32.04 12.65
CA ILE A 7 10.00 -32.58 13.93
C ILE A 7 9.53 -31.71 15.09
N ALA A 8 9.65 -30.38 14.98
CA ALA A 8 9.16 -29.47 16.02
C ALA A 8 7.65 -29.59 16.25
N TRP A 9 6.86 -29.68 15.19
CA TRP A 9 5.42 -29.90 15.29
C TRP A 9 5.09 -31.27 15.90
N PHE A 10 5.84 -32.31 15.53
CA PHE A 10 5.65 -33.65 16.08
C PHE A 10 6.02 -33.71 17.56
N ALA A 11 7.14 -33.11 17.96
CA ALA A 11 7.55 -32.98 19.35
C ALA A 11 6.48 -32.24 20.18
N LEU A 12 5.94 -31.14 19.63
CA LEU A 12 4.84 -30.41 20.26
C LEU A 12 3.58 -31.27 20.40
N LEU A 13 3.25 -32.06 19.38
CA LEU A 13 2.13 -33.00 19.39
C LEU A 13 2.31 -34.06 20.48
N VAL A 14 3.51 -34.65 20.59
CA VAL A 14 3.85 -35.64 21.63
C VAL A 14 3.73 -35.02 23.02
N VAL A 15 4.30 -33.84 23.25
CA VAL A 15 4.18 -33.12 24.53
C VAL A 15 2.71 -32.89 24.89
N LEU A 16 1.89 -32.48 23.91
CA LEU A 16 0.47 -32.25 24.11
C LEU A 16 -0.30 -33.53 24.45
N LEU A 17 0.00 -34.65 23.77
CA LEU A 17 -0.59 -35.96 24.08
C LEU A 17 -0.21 -36.43 25.47
N THR A 18 1.08 -36.36 25.81
CA THR A 18 1.59 -36.77 27.13
C THR A 18 0.95 -35.92 28.22
N PHE A 19 0.91 -34.59 28.04
CA PHE A 19 0.22 -33.69 28.96
C PHE A 19 -1.26 -34.05 29.10
N SER A 20 -1.95 -34.32 27.98
CA SER A 20 -3.37 -34.69 27.97
C SER A 20 -3.63 -36.00 28.72
N PHE A 21 -2.80 -37.01 28.49
CA PHE A 21 -2.89 -38.30 29.17
C PHE A 21 -2.69 -38.18 30.68
N PHE A 22 -1.65 -37.46 31.12
CA PHE A 22 -1.39 -37.28 32.55
C PHE A 22 -2.40 -36.37 33.25
N ASN A 23 -2.98 -35.41 32.54
CA ASN A 23 -3.93 -34.46 33.10
C ASN A 23 -5.38 -34.80 32.75
N TRP A 24 -5.74 -36.09 32.66
CA TRP A 24 -7.11 -36.54 32.39
C TRP A 24 -8.07 -36.38 33.58
N LYS A 25 -8.00 -35.23 34.26
CA LYS A 25 -8.90 -34.90 35.36
C LYS A 25 -10.13 -34.16 34.84
N PRO A 26 -11.34 -34.57 35.27
CA PRO A 26 -12.53 -33.76 35.03
C PRO A 26 -12.37 -32.43 35.76
N VAL A 27 -12.61 -31.33 35.05
CA VAL A 27 -12.75 -30.01 35.65
C VAL A 27 -14.16 -29.56 35.36
N GLU A 28 -14.92 -29.41 36.44
CA GLU A 28 -16.24 -28.79 36.42
C GLU A 28 -16.04 -27.28 36.26
N VAL A 29 -16.32 -26.78 35.05
CA VAL A 29 -16.46 -25.33 34.85
C VAL A 29 -17.95 -25.02 34.97
N GLN A 30 -18.33 -24.39 36.08
CA GLN A 30 -19.69 -23.89 36.27
C GLN A 30 -19.85 -22.60 35.49
N ILE A 31 -20.61 -22.63 34.39
CA ILE A 31 -20.82 -21.46 33.52
C ILE A 31 -22.02 -20.66 34.05
N TRP A 32 -23.01 -21.34 34.64
CA TRP A 32 -24.19 -20.81 35.33
C TRP A 32 -24.64 -21.81 36.43
N ASP A 33 -25.44 -21.38 37.41
CA ASP A 33 -25.89 -22.17 38.60
C ASP A 33 -26.51 -23.56 38.27
N ASN A 34 -26.94 -23.78 37.02
CA ASN A 34 -27.52 -25.04 36.56
C ASN A 34 -26.85 -25.61 35.29
N LEU A 35 -25.70 -25.09 34.86
CA LEU A 35 -24.98 -25.56 33.67
C LEU A 35 -23.51 -25.82 33.99
N VAL A 36 -23.24 -27.07 34.36
CA VAL A 36 -21.90 -27.61 34.60
C VAL A 36 -21.39 -28.18 33.29
N LEU A 37 -20.41 -27.50 32.68
CA LEU A 37 -19.72 -28.05 31.52
C LEU A 37 -18.49 -28.82 32.01
N GLU A 38 -18.63 -30.14 32.05
CA GLU A 38 -17.56 -31.09 32.32
C GLU A 38 -16.55 -31.09 31.17
N THR A 39 -15.60 -30.17 31.21
CA THR A 39 -14.53 -30.08 30.22
C THR A 39 -13.22 -30.50 30.86
N LYS A 40 -12.57 -31.53 30.28
CA LYS A 40 -11.32 -32.08 30.82
C LYS A 40 -10.22 -31.02 30.76
N VAL A 41 -9.32 -30.99 31.76
CA VAL A 41 -8.13 -30.11 31.82
C VAL A 41 -7.36 -30.01 30.49
N PRO A 42 -7.13 -31.11 29.73
CA PRO A 42 -6.36 -31.03 28.50
C PRO A 42 -7.01 -30.15 27.44
N ALA A 43 -8.34 -30.12 27.38
CA ALA A 43 -9.08 -29.30 26.43
C ALA A 43 -8.80 -27.81 26.67
N LEU A 44 -8.78 -27.38 27.94
CA LEU A 44 -8.48 -25.99 28.31
C LEU A 44 -7.05 -25.60 27.93
N VAL A 45 -6.09 -26.50 28.09
CA VAL A 45 -4.69 -26.25 27.70
C VAL A 45 -4.51 -26.17 26.19
N VAL A 46 -5.17 -27.06 25.44
CA VAL A 46 -5.20 -26.97 23.97
C VAL A 46 -5.81 -25.64 23.54
N VAL A 47 -6.94 -25.24 24.13
CA VAL A 47 -7.64 -23.99 23.77
C VAL A 47 -6.80 -22.77 24.10
N SER A 48 -6.20 -22.67 25.30
CA SER A 48 -5.35 -21.54 25.66
C SER A 48 -4.10 -21.45 24.78
N PHE A 49 -3.50 -22.60 24.46
CA PHE A 49 -2.37 -22.69 23.55
C PHE A 49 -2.76 -22.25 22.13
N LEU A 50 -3.89 -22.70 21.61
CA LEU A 50 -4.40 -22.27 20.31
C LEU A 50 -4.73 -20.77 20.31
N LEU A 51 -5.30 -20.23 21.38
CA LEU A 51 -5.59 -18.81 21.49
C LEU A 51 -4.32 -17.95 21.40
N GLY A 52 -3.20 -18.41 21.97
CA GLY A 52 -1.91 -17.72 21.82
C GLY A 52 -1.23 -17.96 20.48
N LEU A 53 -1.29 -19.21 19.96
CA LEU A 53 -0.54 -19.63 18.78
C LEU A 53 -1.21 -19.23 17.46
N VAL A 54 -2.53 -19.40 17.35
CA VAL A 54 -3.29 -19.16 16.10
C VAL A 54 -3.13 -17.74 15.59
N PRO A 55 -3.35 -16.67 16.38
CA PRO A 55 -3.21 -15.31 15.86
C PRO A 55 -1.77 -15.01 15.42
N MET A 56 -0.77 -15.45 16.19
CA MET A 56 0.64 -15.27 15.83
C MET A 56 1.02 -16.02 14.54
N TRP A 57 0.56 -17.26 14.41
CA TRP A 57 0.82 -18.09 13.23
C TRP A 57 0.14 -17.53 11.98
N LEU A 58 -1.10 -17.04 12.11
CA LEU A 58 -1.87 -16.50 10.99
C LEU A 58 -1.23 -15.23 10.42
N ILE A 59 -0.75 -14.34 11.29
CA ILE A 59 0.01 -13.15 10.87
C ILE A 59 1.28 -13.56 10.10
N HIS A 60 2.06 -14.50 10.66
CA HIS A 60 3.29 -14.95 10.02
C HIS A 60 3.03 -15.59 8.64
N ARG A 61 1.94 -16.36 8.51
CA ARG A 61 1.53 -16.95 7.23
C ARG A 61 1.04 -15.89 6.24
N GLY A 62 0.27 -14.91 6.71
CA GLY A 62 -0.28 -13.83 5.89
C GLY A 62 0.80 -12.93 5.29
N VAL A 63 1.82 -12.57 6.08
CA VAL A 63 2.96 -11.77 5.60
C VAL A 63 3.66 -12.49 4.45
N LYS A 64 3.98 -13.78 4.61
CA LYS A 64 4.62 -14.57 3.54
C LYS A 64 3.78 -14.59 2.26
N TRP A 65 2.46 -14.73 2.39
CA TRP A 65 1.56 -14.77 1.23
C TRP A 65 1.49 -13.43 0.49
N ARG A 66 1.46 -12.32 1.25
CA ARG A 66 1.48 -10.96 0.68
C ARG A 66 2.80 -10.66 -0.05
N LEU A 67 3.94 -11.08 0.51
CA LEU A 67 5.24 -10.91 -0.12
C LEU A 67 5.35 -11.71 -1.41
N GLN A 68 4.90 -12.97 -1.42
CA GLN A 68 4.90 -13.80 -2.62
C GLN A 68 4.05 -13.20 -3.75
N ARG A 69 2.85 -12.69 -3.45
CA ARG A 69 2.01 -12.00 -4.45
C ARG A 69 2.67 -10.75 -5.02
N ARG A 70 3.33 -9.95 -4.18
CA ARG A 70 4.04 -8.75 -4.63
C ARG A 70 5.19 -9.10 -5.59
N ILE A 71 5.98 -10.10 -5.24
CA ILE A 71 7.09 -10.57 -6.08
C ILE A 71 6.55 -11.06 -7.43
N ALA A 72 5.53 -11.90 -7.44
CA ALA A 72 4.91 -12.40 -8.68
C ALA A 72 4.37 -11.27 -9.57
N GLY A 73 3.78 -10.22 -8.97
CA GLY A 73 3.33 -9.04 -9.70
C GLY A 73 4.49 -8.25 -10.34
N LEU A 74 5.59 -8.07 -9.61
CA LEU A 74 6.79 -7.41 -10.13
C LEU A 74 7.48 -8.22 -11.23
N GLU A 75 7.55 -9.54 -11.09
CA GLU A 75 8.09 -10.43 -12.12
C GLU A 75 7.26 -10.37 -13.41
N THR A 76 5.92 -10.34 -13.28
CA THR A 76 5.01 -10.21 -14.43
C THR A 76 5.15 -8.84 -15.09
N ALA A 77 5.21 -7.76 -14.31
CA ALA A 77 5.41 -6.42 -14.84
C ALA A 77 6.78 -6.28 -15.55
N ALA A 78 7.85 -6.79 -14.95
CA ALA A 78 9.18 -6.80 -15.56
C ALA A 78 9.22 -7.62 -16.85
N ARG A 79 8.57 -8.79 -16.88
CA ARG A 79 8.44 -9.62 -18.08
C ARG A 79 7.67 -8.90 -19.18
N ASN A 80 6.58 -8.22 -18.84
CA ASN A 80 5.79 -7.46 -19.81
C ASN A 80 6.58 -6.28 -20.40
N VAL A 81 7.35 -5.55 -19.58
CA VAL A 81 8.25 -4.48 -20.05
C VAL A 81 9.32 -5.01 -20.99
N ALA A 82 9.91 -6.17 -20.68
CA ALA A 82 10.91 -6.81 -21.54
C ALA A 82 10.31 -7.35 -22.87
N MET A 83 9.01 -7.66 -22.91
CA MET A 83 8.31 -8.17 -24.08
C MET A 83 7.63 -7.09 -24.92
N THR A 84 7.40 -5.88 -24.39
CA THR A 84 6.94 -4.73 -25.19
C THR A 84 8.07 -4.25 -26.10
N PRO A 85 7.93 -4.31 -27.44
CA PRO A 85 8.88 -3.68 -28.32
C PRO A 85 8.87 -2.18 -28.05
N SER A 86 10.05 -1.61 -27.85
CA SER A 86 10.21 -0.17 -27.63
C SER A 86 9.73 0.59 -28.85
N SER A 87 8.46 1.04 -28.84
CA SER A 87 8.05 2.13 -29.72
C SER A 87 8.71 3.38 -29.18
N SER A 88 9.80 3.77 -29.81
CA SER A 88 10.55 4.99 -29.54
C SER A 88 9.62 6.20 -29.51
N ALA A 89 9.64 6.90 -28.37
CA ALA A 89 9.41 8.32 -28.17
C ALA A 89 8.38 9.01 -29.10
N SER A 90 7.22 9.34 -28.53
CA SER A 90 6.59 10.62 -28.81
C SER A 90 6.58 11.41 -27.50
N ALA A 91 7.48 12.39 -27.41
CA ALA A 91 7.52 13.33 -26.31
C ALA A 91 6.15 14.01 -26.15
N PRO A 92 5.69 14.31 -24.93
CA PRO A 92 4.61 15.26 -24.77
C PRO A 92 5.15 16.60 -25.28
N ASN A 93 4.61 17.06 -26.40
CA ASN A 93 4.88 18.37 -26.95
C ASN A 93 4.44 19.38 -25.88
N ALA A 94 5.39 19.85 -25.08
CA ALA A 94 5.20 21.00 -24.22
C ALA A 94 5.10 22.20 -25.16
N THR A 95 3.87 22.60 -25.49
CA THR A 95 3.61 23.88 -26.13
C THR A 95 4.17 24.97 -25.23
N VAL A 96 5.37 25.43 -25.53
CA VAL A 96 5.92 26.68 -25.00
C VAL A 96 5.03 27.79 -25.55
N GLN A 97 4.06 28.21 -24.73
CA GLN A 97 3.27 29.40 -24.99
C GLN A 97 4.20 30.61 -24.81
N ALA A 98 4.72 31.13 -25.92
CA ALA A 98 5.42 32.41 -25.93
C ALA A 98 4.46 33.52 -25.47
N PRO A 99 4.83 34.35 -24.48
CA PRO A 99 4.08 35.55 -24.17
C PRO A 99 4.03 36.46 -25.40
N ARG A 100 2.83 36.68 -25.93
CA ARG A 100 2.56 37.67 -26.96
C ARG A 100 2.75 39.04 -26.31
N PRO A 101 3.61 39.94 -26.83
CA PRO A 101 3.61 41.32 -26.35
C PRO A 101 2.29 41.95 -26.81
N ASP A 102 1.61 42.61 -25.87
CA ASP A 102 0.45 43.45 -26.13
C ASP A 102 0.79 44.53 -27.18
N PRO A 103 -0.18 44.95 -28.02
CA PRO A 103 0.04 46.06 -28.93
C PRO A 103 0.07 47.36 -28.12
N GLU A 104 1.27 47.92 -27.95
CA GLU A 104 1.45 49.28 -27.47
C GLU A 104 0.89 50.27 -28.52
N PRO A 105 -0.02 51.19 -28.13
CA PRO A 105 -0.53 52.22 -29.02
C PRO A 105 0.53 53.31 -29.13
N GLY A 106 1.40 53.17 -30.14
CA GLY A 106 2.39 54.17 -30.51
C GLY A 106 1.92 54.96 -31.72
N ASP A 107 1.29 56.09 -31.44
CA ASP A 107 1.23 57.23 -32.35
C ASP A 107 2.65 57.60 -32.81
N ASP A 108 2.85 57.76 -34.11
CA ASP A 108 3.45 58.95 -34.72
C ASP A 108 4.17 58.68 -36.05
N ALA A 109 4.01 59.69 -36.92
CA ALA A 109 4.92 60.06 -37.99
C ALA A 109 4.88 59.23 -39.29
N LEU A 110 3.84 59.47 -40.10
CA LEU A 110 4.07 59.67 -41.54
C LEU A 110 3.36 60.95 -41.98
N GLY A 111 4.19 61.92 -42.38
CA GLY A 111 3.79 63.28 -42.68
C GLY A 111 2.84 63.40 -43.86
N ARG A 112 1.96 64.40 -43.76
CA ARG A 112 1.35 65.07 -44.89
C ARG A 112 0.92 66.47 -44.47
N ASP A 113 1.77 67.42 -44.82
CA ASP A 113 1.45 68.74 -45.38
C ASP A 113 0.12 69.40 -44.95
N GLU A 114 0.22 70.60 -44.35
CA GLU A 114 -0.20 71.86 -44.98
C GLU A 114 -0.48 72.96 -43.94
N GLY A 115 0.20 74.10 -44.10
CA GLY A 115 -0.47 75.39 -44.19
C GLY A 115 -1.00 76.07 -42.92
N THR A 116 -0.55 77.32 -42.76
CA THR A 116 -1.35 78.45 -42.24
C THR A 116 -1.33 78.61 -40.72
N SER A 117 -0.41 79.41 -40.18
CA SER A 117 -0.53 80.88 -40.05
C SER A 117 -1.13 81.31 -38.70
N ALA A 118 -0.32 82.12 -38.02
CA ALA A 118 -0.70 83.23 -37.17
C ALA A 118 -0.94 82.98 -35.66
N ARG A 119 -0.04 83.65 -34.92
CA ARG A 119 -0.32 84.61 -33.84
C ARG A 119 -0.11 84.11 -32.40
N GLY A 120 1.07 84.44 -31.86
CA GLY A 120 1.26 84.61 -30.41
C GLY A 120 0.56 85.88 -29.88
N PRO A 121 0.91 86.44 -28.70
CA PRO A 121 1.99 86.05 -27.79
C PRO A 121 1.72 86.23 -26.26
N ARG A 122 2.76 85.93 -25.44
CA ARG A 122 3.15 86.47 -24.10
C ARG A 122 2.37 85.98 -22.85
N LEU A 123 3.02 85.24 -21.93
CA LEU A 123 3.85 85.65 -20.75
C LEU A 123 3.04 86.34 -19.63
N PRO A 124 3.44 86.24 -18.33
CA PRO A 124 4.24 85.22 -17.65
C PRO A 124 3.40 84.19 -16.86
#